data_AF-X0UQN8-F1
#
_entry.id   AF-X0UQN8-F1
#
_cell.length_a   1.000
_cell.length_b   1.000
_cell.length_c   1.000
_cell.angle_alpha   90.00
_cell.angle_beta   90.00
_cell.angle_gamma   90.00
#
_symmetry.space_group_name_H-M   'P 1'
#
loop_
_entity.id
_entity.type
_entity.pdbx_description
1 polymer ?
#
loop_
_entity_poly.entity_id
_entity_poly.type
_entity_poly.pdbx_seq_one_letter_code
_entity_poly.pdbx_strand_id
1 'polypeptide(L)'
;MYGDVGFSTCLLFTFATLYPEVEFRLFFVIPVKVKYLAVIAAAILVYSSLSYGIVSGLANIAGVSSGYLFFLAIRRLPSRRKISFEFKKRRTEAVIQAEDAHAEERNRGWDADVRAAEERARAGGAIADQDTELLAELDGAKDPAITVCAPTEFGFIDDNVCRSCTGYAECAAHHIRMAAEEGSGNDT
;
A
#
# COMPACT_ATOMS: atom_id res chain seq x y z
N MET A 1 41.35 -29.30 -6.77
CA MET A 1 41.84 -27.94 -7.09
C MET A 1 40.92 -27.15 -8.05
N TYR A 2 39.64 -27.51 -8.23
CA TYR A 2 38.73 -26.77 -9.14
C TYR A 2 37.82 -25.75 -8.43
N GLY A 3 37.65 -25.83 -7.10
CA GLY A 3 36.74 -24.96 -6.34
C GLY A 3 37.25 -23.53 -6.12
N ASP A 4 38.56 -23.35 -5.95
CA ASP A 4 39.15 -22.07 -5.54
C ASP A 4 39.04 -20.98 -6.63
N VAL A 5 39.15 -21.39 -7.90
CA VAL A 5 39.06 -20.48 -9.05
C VAL A 5 37.63 -19.95 -9.21
N GLY A 6 36.63 -20.80 -9.04
CA GLY A 6 35.22 -20.40 -9.13
C GLY A 6 34.84 -19.42 -8.03
N PHE A 7 35.23 -19.72 -6.78
CA PHE A 7 34.96 -18.85 -5.63
C PHE A 7 35.64 -17.48 -5.76
N SER A 8 36.93 -17.45 -6.12
CA SER A 8 37.68 -16.20 -6.31
C SER A 8 37.09 -15.34 -7.42
N THR A 9 36.62 -15.97 -8.50
CA THR A 9 35.97 -15.28 -9.62
C THR A 9 34.61 -14.71 -9.22
N CYS A 10 33.80 -15.45 -8.45
CA CYS A 10 32.56 -14.93 -7.86
C CYS A 10 32.79 -13.70 -6.98
N LEU A 11 33.81 -13.75 -6.12
CA LEU A 11 34.15 -12.67 -5.22
C LEU A 11 34.62 -11.43 -5.98
N LEU A 12 35.45 -11.61 -7.02
CA LEU A 12 35.88 -10.54 -7.90
C LEU A 12 34.71 -9.90 -8.63
N PHE A 13 33.79 -10.68 -9.21
CA PHE A 13 32.60 -10.15 -9.86
C PHE A 13 31.69 -9.40 -8.89
N THR A 14 31.51 -9.94 -7.69
CA THR A 14 30.76 -9.27 -6.63
C THR A 14 31.38 -7.92 -6.30
N PHE A 15 32.69 -7.89 -6.03
CA PHE A 15 33.41 -6.67 -5.71
C PHE A 15 33.36 -5.64 -6.86
N ALA A 16 33.56 -6.08 -8.10
CA ALA A 16 33.46 -5.23 -9.30
C ALA A 16 32.08 -4.58 -9.45
N THR A 17 31.01 -5.29 -9.07
CA THR A 17 29.63 -4.80 -9.15
C THR A 17 29.25 -3.85 -8.00
N LEU A 18 29.93 -3.91 -6.86
CA LEU A 18 29.78 -2.90 -5.80
C LEU A 18 30.65 -1.67 -6.05
N TYR A 19 31.91 -1.86 -6.46
CA TYR A 19 32.93 -0.83 -6.52
C TYR A 19 33.69 -0.81 -7.86
N PRO A 20 33.01 -0.49 -8.98
CA PRO A 20 33.60 -0.58 -10.31
C PRO A 20 34.74 0.43 -10.56
N GLU A 21 34.73 1.54 -9.83
CA GLU A 21 35.69 2.64 -9.97
C GLU A 21 36.87 2.56 -8.98
N VAL A 22 36.91 1.54 -8.11
CA VAL A 22 38.10 1.29 -7.29
C VAL A 22 39.28 0.91 -8.20
N GLU A 23 40.47 1.43 -7.88
CA GLU A 23 41.70 1.20 -8.62
C GLU A 23 42.65 0.31 -7.81
N PHE A 24 43.11 -0.77 -8.44
CA PHE A 24 44.22 -1.57 -7.93
C PHE A 24 45.49 -1.21 -8.70
N ARG A 25 46.56 -0.88 -7.98
CA ARG A 25 47.86 -0.58 -8.58
C ARG A 25 48.60 -1.89 -8.85
N LEU A 26 48.61 -2.34 -10.10
CA LEU A 26 49.43 -3.46 -10.52
C LEU A 26 50.91 -3.11 -10.34
N PHE A 27 51.60 -3.93 -9.55
CA PHE A 27 53.01 -3.75 -9.19
C PHE A 27 53.33 -2.35 -8.63
N PHE A 28 52.34 -1.66 -8.03
CA PHE A 28 52.43 -0.26 -7.59
C PHE A 28 52.62 0.79 -8.71
N VAL A 29 52.71 0.37 -9.98
CA VAL A 29 53.01 1.25 -11.12
C VAL A 29 51.76 1.59 -11.94
N ILE A 30 50.95 0.58 -12.31
CA ILE A 30 49.84 0.78 -13.26
C ILE A 30 48.50 0.75 -12.51
N PRO A 31 47.77 1.87 -12.40
CA PRO A 31 46.43 1.86 -11.85
C PRO A 31 45.46 1.20 -12.83
N VAL A 32 44.83 0.09 -12.41
CA VAL A 32 43.81 -0.60 -13.20
C VAL A 32 42.51 -0.63 -12.42
N LYS A 33 41.42 -0.19 -13.08
CA LYS A 33 40.09 -0.25 -12.50
C LYS A 33 39.60 -1.68 -12.38
N VAL A 34 38.91 -1.98 -11.28
CA VAL A 34 38.38 -3.32 -10.97
C VAL A 34 37.50 -3.87 -12.08
N LYS A 35 36.72 -3.01 -12.75
CA LYS A 35 35.88 -3.41 -13.90
C LYS A 35 36.66 -4.10 -15.02
N TYR A 36 37.90 -3.68 -15.28
CA TYR A 36 38.75 -4.31 -16.31
C TYR A 36 39.27 -5.66 -15.85
N LEU A 37 39.63 -5.81 -14.57
CA LEU A 37 40.03 -7.09 -13.99
C LEU A 37 38.90 -8.11 -14.02
N ALA A 38 37.67 -7.67 -13.76
CA ALA A 38 36.48 -8.52 -13.88
C ALA A 38 36.28 -9.01 -15.33
N VAL A 39 36.42 -8.14 -16.33
CA VAL A 39 36.32 -8.54 -17.75
C VAL A 39 37.39 -9.57 -18.11
N ILE A 40 38.64 -9.37 -17.67
CA ILE A 40 39.73 -10.33 -17.89
C ILE A 40 39.42 -11.67 -17.21
N ALA A 41 38.95 -11.65 -15.97
CA ALA A 41 38.57 -12.86 -15.25
C ALA A 41 37.40 -13.61 -15.94
N ALA A 42 36.43 -12.88 -16.50
CA ALA A 42 35.36 -13.48 -17.31
C ALA A 42 35.91 -14.14 -18.58
N ALA A 43 36.85 -13.50 -19.27
CA ALA A 43 37.48 -14.08 -20.45
C ALA A 43 38.27 -15.36 -20.10
N ILE A 44 39.03 -15.34 -19.00
CA ILE A 44 39.76 -16.52 -18.51
C ILE A 44 38.79 -17.63 -18.12
N LEU A 45 37.69 -17.29 -17.43
CA LEU A 45 36.66 -18.26 -17.04
C LEU A 45 36.09 -18.95 -18.28
N VAL A 46 35.64 -18.19 -19.28
CA VAL A 46 35.08 -18.74 -20.53
C VAL A 46 36.11 -19.59 -21.27
N TYR A 47 37.35 -19.09 -21.43
CA TYR A 47 38.41 -19.83 -22.09
C TYR A 47 38.72 -21.15 -21.37
N SER A 48 38.88 -21.11 -20.04
CA SER A 48 39.13 -22.30 -19.23
C SER A 48 37.99 -23.32 -19.33
N SER A 49 36.74 -22.84 -19.31
CA SER A 49 35.55 -23.68 -19.48
C SER A 49 35.50 -24.37 -20.84
N LEU A 50 35.91 -23.68 -21.91
CA LEU A 50 36.02 -24.30 -23.24
C LEU A 50 37.15 -25.34 -23.29
N SER A 51 38.28 -25.10 -22.60
CA SER A 51 39.41 -26.03 -22.54
C SER A 51 39.13 -27.31 -21.75
N TYR A 52 38.24 -27.28 -20.75
CA TYR A 52 37.91 -28.47 -19.94
C TYR A 52 36.91 -29.42 -20.61
N GLY A 53 36.27 -29.01 -21.71
CA GLY A 53 35.19 -29.75 -22.38
C GLY A 53 33.78 -29.21 -22.03
N ILE A 54 32.78 -29.57 -22.84
CA ILE A 54 31.44 -28.95 -22.78
C ILE A 54 30.75 -29.17 -21.42
N VAL A 55 30.81 -30.39 -20.87
CA VAL A 55 30.09 -30.75 -19.64
C VAL A 55 30.72 -30.08 -18.40
N SER A 56 32.04 -30.16 -18.28
CA SER A 56 32.81 -29.56 -17.18
C SER A 56 32.83 -28.03 -17.26
N GLY A 57 32.91 -27.46 -18.47
CA GLY A 57 32.81 -26.03 -18.72
C GLY A 57 31.46 -25.44 -18.33
N LEU A 58 30.36 -26.12 -18.68
CA LEU A 58 29.02 -25.72 -18.25
C LEU A 58 28.86 -25.77 -16.74
N ALA A 59 29.35 -26.83 -16.09
CA ALA A 59 29.33 -26.93 -14.63
C ALA A 59 30.11 -25.79 -13.95
N ASN A 60 31.25 -25.40 -14.51
CA ASN A 60 32.07 -24.30 -14.00
C ASN A 60 31.34 -22.94 -14.13
N ILE A 61 30.81 -22.63 -15.31
CA ILE A 61 30.04 -21.40 -15.54
C ILE A 61 28.77 -21.37 -14.68
N ALA A 62 28.07 -22.49 -14.53
CA ALA A 62 26.90 -22.59 -13.67
C ALA A 62 27.26 -22.35 -12.18
N GLY A 63 28.37 -22.90 -11.72
CA GLY A 63 28.88 -22.67 -10.36
C GLY A 63 29.15 -21.18 -10.09
N VAL A 64 29.89 -20.51 -10.99
CA VAL A 64 30.22 -19.09 -10.82
C VAL A 64 28.99 -18.19 -10.96
N SER A 65 28.14 -18.47 -11.95
CA SER A 65 26.93 -17.68 -12.18
C SER A 65 25.90 -17.84 -11.06
N SER A 66 25.75 -19.02 -10.46
CA SER A 66 24.84 -19.24 -9.32
C SER A 66 25.24 -18.40 -8.10
N GLY A 67 26.53 -18.32 -7.77
CA GLY A 67 27.03 -17.47 -6.68
C GLY A 67 26.82 -15.98 -6.96
N TYR A 68 27.07 -15.54 -8.20
CA TYR A 68 26.85 -14.15 -8.59
C TYR A 68 25.36 -13.77 -8.62
N LEU A 69 24.49 -14.66 -9.09
CA LEU A 69 23.03 -14.47 -9.07
C LEU A 69 22.49 -14.44 -7.64
N PHE A 70 23.00 -15.29 -6.76
CA PHE A 70 22.66 -15.26 -5.33
C PHE A 70 23.01 -13.91 -4.69
N PHE A 71 24.19 -13.38 -4.99
CA PHE A 71 24.59 -12.04 -4.56
C PHE A 71 23.62 -10.95 -5.08
N LEU A 72 23.26 -11.00 -6.37
CA LEU A 72 22.30 -10.05 -6.95
C LEU A 72 20.91 -10.15 -6.31
N ALA A 73 20.45 -11.37 -6.01
CA ALA A 73 19.19 -11.60 -5.34
C ALA A 73 19.17 -10.96 -3.94
N ILE A 74 20.21 -11.20 -3.12
CA ILE A 74 20.33 -10.60 -1.78
C ILE A 74 20.42 -9.08 -1.86
N ARG A 75 21.14 -8.52 -2.84
CA ARG A 75 21.25 -7.07 -3.02
C ARG A 75 19.91 -6.41 -3.36
N ARG A 76 19.04 -7.09 -4.12
CA ARG A 76 17.73 -6.55 -4.53
C ARG A 76 16.61 -6.84 -3.55
N LEU A 77 16.81 -7.78 -2.62
CA LEU A 77 15.81 -8.11 -1.61
C LEU A 77 15.59 -6.92 -0.67
N PRO A 78 14.36 -6.37 -0.57
CA PRO A 78 14.07 -5.35 0.42
C PRO A 78 14.30 -5.91 1.82
N SER A 79 14.79 -5.07 2.73
CA SER A 79 15.01 -5.45 4.13
C SER A 79 13.77 -6.15 4.70
N ARG A 80 13.96 -7.22 5.48
CA ARG A 80 12.85 -7.97 6.11
C ARG A 80 11.88 -7.06 6.86
N ARG A 81 12.38 -5.96 7.43
CA ARG A 81 11.56 -4.93 8.10
C ARG A 81 10.66 -4.16 7.14
N LYS A 82 11.13 -3.85 5.94
CA LYS A 82 10.33 -3.19 4.91
C LYS A 82 9.23 -4.11 4.41
N ILE A 83 9.54 -5.40 4.18
CA ILE A 83 8.54 -6.39 3.78
C ILE A 83 7.45 -6.53 4.85
N SER A 84 7.83 -6.68 6.13
CA SER A 84 6.84 -6.82 7.21
C SER A 84 6.02 -5.56 7.43
N PHE A 85 6.61 -4.37 7.25
CA PHE A 85 5.90 -3.10 7.31
C PHE A 85 4.86 -2.97 6.19
N GLU A 86 5.25 -3.22 4.93
CA GLU A 86 4.34 -3.19 3.78
C GLU A 86 3.20 -4.20 3.93
N PHE A 87 3.49 -5.40 4.45
CA PHE A 87 2.46 -6.40 4.69
C PHE A 87 1.48 -5.99 5.78
N LYS A 88 1.98 -5.41 6.90
CA LYS A 88 1.12 -4.87 7.96
C LYS A 88 0.26 -3.71 7.45
N LYS A 89 0.85 -2.79 6.68
CA LYS A 89 0.15 -1.67 6.05
C LYS A 89 -1.01 -2.16 5.18
N ARG A 90 -0.74 -3.08 4.25
CA ARG A 90 -1.78 -3.67 3.38
C ARG A 90 -2.88 -4.37 4.17
N ARG A 91 -2.54 -5.04 5.27
CA ARG A 91 -3.54 -5.70 6.12
C ARG A 91 -4.44 -4.69 6.81
N THR A 92 -3.87 -3.63 7.38
CA THR A 92 -4.66 -2.56 8.03
C THR A 92 -5.53 -1.83 7.01
N GLU A 93 -5.00 -1.51 5.83
CA GLU A 93 -5.77 -0.89 4.73
C GLU A 93 -6.95 -1.78 4.31
N ALA A 94 -6.75 -3.10 4.20
CA ALA A 94 -7.83 -4.03 3.87
C ALA A 94 -8.91 -4.13 4.97
N VAL A 95 -8.52 -4.01 6.25
CA VAL A 95 -9.48 -4.00 7.36
C VAL A 95 -10.31 -2.72 7.35
N ILE A 96 -9.65 -1.56 7.18
CA ILE A 96 -10.34 -0.26 7.07
C ILE A 96 -11.31 -0.28 5.88
N GLN A 97 -10.85 -0.74 4.71
CA GLN A 97 -11.71 -0.82 3.52
C GLN A 97 -12.91 -1.75 3.71
N ALA A 98 -12.76 -2.85 4.45
CA ALA A 98 -13.88 -3.74 4.76
C ALA A 98 -14.88 -3.08 5.71
N GLU A 99 -14.38 -2.36 6.74
CA GLU A 99 -15.21 -1.60 7.68
C GLU A 99 -15.97 -0.47 6.97
N ASP A 100 -15.30 0.30 6.12
CA ASP A 100 -15.88 1.37 5.29
C ASP A 100 -16.96 0.82 4.35
N ALA A 101 -16.72 -0.34 3.72
CA ALA A 101 -17.70 -0.97 2.83
C ALA A 101 -18.95 -1.44 3.59
N HIS A 102 -18.79 -1.98 4.80
CA HIS A 102 -19.92 -2.34 5.66
C HIS A 102 -20.72 -1.10 6.10
N ALA A 103 -20.04 -0.01 6.45
CA ALA A 103 -20.70 1.26 6.78
C ALA A 103 -21.46 1.81 5.56
N GLU A 104 -20.84 1.78 4.38
CA GLU A 104 -21.46 2.24 3.14
C GLU A 104 -22.72 1.45 2.78
N GLU A 105 -22.70 0.12 2.90
CA GLU A 105 -23.87 -0.73 2.61
C GLU A 105 -25.05 -0.39 3.52
N ARG A 106 -24.81 -0.22 4.83
CA ARG A 106 -25.85 0.20 5.79
C ARG A 106 -26.39 1.59 5.45
N ASN A 107 -25.50 2.55 5.24
CA ASN A 107 -25.88 3.95 5.02
C ASN A 107 -26.65 4.15 3.72
N ARG A 108 -26.34 3.38 2.67
CA ARG A 108 -27.11 3.34 1.41
C ARG A 108 -28.56 2.90 1.62
N GLY A 109 -28.83 2.06 2.63
CA GLY A 109 -30.18 1.61 2.96
C GLY A 109 -31.07 2.76 3.43
N TRP A 110 -30.53 3.71 4.20
CA TRP A 110 -31.27 4.84 4.75
C TRP A 110 -31.28 6.07 3.85
N ASP A 111 -30.40 6.15 2.84
CA ASP A 111 -30.19 7.34 2.01
C ASP A 111 -31.49 7.89 1.39
N ALA A 112 -32.27 7.05 0.70
CA ALA A 112 -33.50 7.48 0.05
C ALA A 112 -34.57 7.96 1.05
N ASP A 113 -34.70 7.27 2.18
CA ASP A 113 -35.70 7.56 3.20
C ASP A 113 -35.36 8.83 3.99
N VAL A 114 -34.07 9.04 4.30
CA VAL A 114 -33.56 10.26 4.94
C VAL A 114 -33.80 11.48 4.05
N ARG A 115 -33.51 11.38 2.73
CA ARG A 115 -33.78 12.48 1.78
C ARG A 115 -35.26 12.83 1.73
N ALA A 116 -36.12 11.82 1.65
CA ALA A 116 -37.55 12.03 1.60
C ALA A 116 -38.09 12.63 2.92
N ALA A 117 -37.56 12.20 4.07
CA ALA A 117 -37.92 12.73 5.39
C ALA A 117 -37.46 14.17 5.57
N GLU A 118 -36.26 14.52 5.10
CA GLU A 118 -35.75 15.89 5.14
C GLU A 118 -36.62 16.86 4.32
N GLU A 119 -36.97 16.48 3.09
CA GLU A 119 -37.84 17.30 2.23
C GLU A 119 -39.21 17.54 2.89
N ARG A 120 -39.80 16.50 3.49
CA ARG A 120 -41.06 16.59 4.24
C ARG A 120 -40.94 17.49 5.46
N ALA A 121 -39.89 17.30 6.26
CA ALA A 121 -39.63 18.09 7.46
C ALA A 121 -39.46 19.58 7.12
N ARG A 122 -38.69 19.88 6.07
CA ARG A 122 -38.49 21.25 5.58
C ARG A 122 -39.77 21.88 5.06
N ALA A 123 -40.59 21.13 4.31
CA ALA A 123 -41.84 21.64 3.75
C ALA A 123 -42.94 21.83 4.80
N GLY A 124 -42.98 20.96 5.82
CA GLY A 124 -44.01 20.98 6.87
C GLY A 124 -43.65 21.79 8.12
N GLY A 125 -42.38 22.20 8.28
CA GLY A 125 -41.90 22.86 9.49
C GLY A 125 -42.01 22.01 10.76
N ALA A 126 -42.19 20.70 10.61
CA ALA A 126 -42.38 19.73 11.68
C ALA A 126 -42.03 18.32 11.17
N ILE A 127 -41.70 17.43 12.09
CA ILE A 127 -41.43 16.02 11.78
C ILE A 127 -42.78 15.33 11.49
N ALA A 128 -42.91 14.69 10.33
CA ALA A 128 -44.13 13.95 9.99
C ALA A 128 -44.24 12.66 10.81
N ASP A 129 -45.47 12.25 11.16
CA ASP A 129 -45.71 11.05 11.98
C ASP A 129 -45.04 9.78 11.40
N GLN A 130 -45.06 9.65 10.07
CA GLN A 130 -44.43 8.56 9.31
C GLN A 130 -42.90 8.52 9.39
N ASP A 131 -42.25 9.63 9.76
CA ASP A 131 -40.78 9.74 9.88
C ASP A 131 -40.29 9.44 11.30
N THR A 132 -41.21 9.26 12.25
CA THR A 132 -40.88 8.96 13.66
C THR A 132 -40.20 7.59 13.81
N GLU A 133 -40.63 6.60 13.03
CA GLU A 133 -40.05 5.25 13.07
C GLU A 133 -38.62 5.24 12.49
N LEU A 134 -38.41 5.94 11.37
CA LEU A 134 -37.09 6.15 10.78
C LEU A 134 -36.15 6.86 11.77
N LEU A 135 -36.62 7.90 12.45
CA LEU A 135 -35.82 8.60 13.46
C LEU A 135 -35.47 7.71 14.65
N ALA A 136 -36.37 6.83 15.08
CA ALA A 136 -36.09 5.87 16.15
C ALA A 136 -35.04 4.84 15.72
N GLU A 137 -35.07 4.38 14.46
CA GLU A 137 -34.06 3.49 13.90
C GLU A 137 -32.68 4.17 13.84
N LEU A 138 -32.62 5.41 13.33
CA LEU A 138 -31.38 6.20 13.26
C LEU A 138 -30.83 6.52 14.65
N ASP A 139 -31.69 6.85 15.61
CA ASP A 139 -31.29 7.08 17.01
C ASP A 139 -30.79 5.81 17.71
N GLY A 140 -31.30 4.65 17.32
CA GLY A 140 -30.84 3.34 17.82
C GLY A 140 -29.49 2.91 17.23
N ALA A 141 -29.15 3.39 16.04
CA ALA A 141 -27.92 3.04 15.32
C ALA A 141 -26.72 3.96 15.63
N LYS A 142 -26.86 4.85 16.61
CA LYS A 142 -25.83 5.83 17.01
C LYS A 142 -24.60 5.14 17.63
N ASP A 143 -23.42 5.55 17.20
CA ASP A 143 -22.16 5.07 17.75
C ASP A 143 -21.66 6.06 18.83
N PRO A 144 -21.66 5.67 20.12
CA PRO A 144 -21.29 6.55 21.22
C PRO A 144 -19.80 6.95 21.22
N ALA A 145 -18.96 6.30 20.41
CA ALA A 145 -17.55 6.67 20.26
C ALA A 145 -17.34 7.86 19.32
N ILE A 146 -18.35 8.24 18.55
CA ILE A 146 -18.26 9.32 17.56
C ILE A 146 -18.77 10.61 18.19
N THR A 147 -17.92 11.63 18.15
CA THR A 147 -18.26 12.97 18.64
C THR A 147 -18.41 13.88 17.45
N VAL A 148 -19.67 14.10 17.05
CA VAL A 148 -20.23 15.20 16.27
C VAL A 148 -19.28 15.85 15.23
N CYS A 149 -19.56 15.61 13.95
CA CYS A 149 -19.07 16.49 12.90
C CYS A 149 -19.70 17.88 13.06
N ALA A 150 -18.90 18.95 12.94
CA ALA A 150 -19.42 20.30 13.03
C ALA A 150 -20.46 20.55 11.91
N PRO A 151 -21.58 21.26 12.18
CA PRO A 151 -22.67 21.46 11.22
C PRO A 151 -22.25 22.04 9.87
N THR A 152 -21.12 22.75 9.82
CA THR A 152 -20.58 23.41 8.63
C THR A 152 -19.66 22.55 7.78
N GLU A 153 -19.26 21.35 8.24
CA GLU A 153 -18.31 20.47 7.53
C GLU A 153 -18.96 19.28 6.84
N PHE A 154 -20.29 19.18 6.89
CA PHE A 154 -21.04 18.12 6.21
C PHE A 154 -21.33 18.51 4.75
N GLY A 155 -20.67 17.86 3.80
CA GLY A 155 -20.99 17.93 2.37
C GLY A 155 -22.27 17.19 1.98
N PHE A 156 -23.13 16.84 2.94
CA PHE A 156 -24.32 16.01 2.80
C PHE A 156 -24.06 14.60 2.24
N ILE A 157 -25.14 13.84 2.17
CA ILE A 157 -25.35 12.52 1.52
C ILE A 157 -24.68 12.37 0.13
N ASP A 158 -24.36 13.48 -0.53
CA ASP A 158 -23.69 13.54 -1.82
C ASP A 158 -22.15 13.42 -1.74
N ASP A 159 -21.55 13.52 -0.54
CA ASP A 159 -20.13 13.24 -0.33
C ASP A 159 -19.89 11.75 -0.06
N ASN A 160 -18.94 11.17 -0.79
CA ASN A 160 -18.50 9.79 -0.62
C ASN A 160 -17.93 9.54 0.79
N VAL A 161 -17.37 10.57 1.44
CA VAL A 161 -16.86 10.49 2.81
C VAL A 161 -17.99 10.24 3.81
N CYS A 162 -19.15 10.87 3.62
CA CYS A 162 -20.30 10.71 4.52
C CYS A 162 -20.93 9.32 4.36
N ARG A 163 -20.87 8.73 3.15
CA ARG A 163 -21.42 7.40 2.88
C ARG A 163 -20.67 6.29 3.58
N SER A 164 -19.35 6.35 3.70
CA SER A 164 -18.57 5.37 4.46
C SER A 164 -18.44 5.73 5.95
N CYS A 165 -19.04 6.83 6.40
CA CYS A 165 -18.92 7.29 7.78
C CYS A 165 -19.74 6.42 8.74
N THR A 166 -19.10 5.97 9.82
CA THR A 166 -19.75 5.24 10.90
C THR A 166 -20.77 6.11 11.67
N GLY A 167 -20.60 7.43 11.66
CA GLY A 167 -21.47 8.42 12.33
C GLY A 167 -22.66 8.91 11.50
N TYR A 168 -22.91 8.30 10.34
CA TYR A 168 -23.98 8.72 9.43
C TYR A 168 -25.36 8.79 10.09
N ALA A 169 -25.72 7.81 10.92
CA ALA A 169 -27.03 7.74 11.56
C ALA A 169 -27.32 8.94 12.49
N GLU A 170 -26.31 9.37 13.25
CA GLU A 170 -26.42 10.56 14.11
C GLU A 170 -26.62 11.83 13.29
N CYS A 171 -25.84 11.96 12.22
CA CYS A 171 -25.86 13.12 11.35
C CYS A 171 -27.19 13.21 10.59
N ALA A 172 -27.68 12.08 10.06
CA ALA A 172 -28.98 11.99 9.38
C ALA A 172 -30.14 12.38 10.30
N ALA A 173 -30.18 11.84 11.53
CA ALA A 173 -31.22 12.17 12.51
C ALA A 173 -31.18 13.65 12.92
N HIS A 174 -29.98 14.21 13.09
CA HIS A 174 -29.83 15.64 13.39
C HIS A 174 -30.33 16.51 12.23
N HIS A 175 -30.03 16.11 10.99
CA HIS A 175 -30.40 16.88 9.81
C HIS A 175 -31.91 16.98 9.59
N ILE A 176 -32.63 15.87 9.76
CA ILE A 176 -34.10 15.85 9.70
C ILE A 176 -34.71 16.83 10.72
N ARG A 177 -34.12 16.90 11.93
CA ARG A 177 -34.56 17.82 12.99
C ARG A 177 -34.28 19.28 12.64
N MET A 178 -33.07 19.58 12.16
CA MET A 178 -32.70 20.93 11.72
C MET A 178 -33.60 21.42 10.58
N ALA A 179 -33.91 20.55 9.61
CA ALA A 179 -34.81 20.88 8.50
C ALA A 179 -36.23 21.23 8.97
N ALA A 180 -36.75 20.54 9.99
CA ALA A 180 -38.04 20.88 10.61
C ALA A 180 -38.00 22.27 11.28
N GLU A 181 -36.91 22.57 12.01
CA GLU A 181 -36.72 23.88 12.66
C GLU A 181 -36.65 25.02 11.63
N GLU A 182 -35.88 24.85 10.55
CA GLU A 182 -35.77 25.82 9.45
C GLU A 182 -37.11 26.08 8.76
N GLY A 183 -37.89 25.03 8.48
CA GLY A 183 -39.22 25.16 7.89
C GLY A 183 -40.19 25.94 8.79
N SER A 184 -40.12 25.72 10.11
CA SER A 184 -40.99 26.41 11.08
C SER A 184 -40.72 27.92 11.19
N GLY A 185 -39.48 28.35 10.94
CA GLY A 185 -39.07 29.75 10.99
C GLY A 185 -39.41 30.56 9.74
N ASN A 186 -39.86 29.90 8.65
CA ASN A 186 -40.17 30.53 7.38
C ASN A 186 -41.66 30.93 7.25
N ASP A 187 -42.50 30.50 8.20
CA ASP A 187 -43.95 30.79 8.28
C ASP A 187 -44.28 32.01 9.19
N THR A 188 -43.27 32.73 9.70
CA THR A 188 -43.40 34.00 10.45
C THR A 188 -42.89 35.19 9.66
#